data_AF-A0A7V9F271-F1
#
_entry.id   AF-A0A7V9F271-F1
#
_cell.length_a   1.000
_cell.length_b   1.000
_cell.length_c   1.000
_cell.angle_alpha   90.00
_cell.angle_beta   90.00
_cell.angle_gamma   90.00
#
_symmetry.space_group_name_H-M   'P 1'
#
loop_
_entity.id
_entity.type
_entity.pdbx_description
1 polymer ?
#
loop_
_entity_poly.entity_id
_entity_poly.type
_entity_poly.pdbx_seq_one_letter_code
_entity_poly.pdbx_strand_id
1 'polypeptide(L)'
;MWHAERPRGTVIICHGFKGFAKWGFFPLLAETLARGGVSAITFNFSGSGIGTDGESFTEENAFFANSYSCELADLSLVEKEAERRQWLGANYGLFGHSRGGGIAILHSA
;
A
#
# COMPACT_ATOMS: atom_id res chain seq x y z
N MET A 1 -19.04 8.26 24.11
CA MET A 1 -19.12 7.22 23.07
C MET A 1 -18.68 7.86 21.76
N TRP A 2 -17.53 7.45 21.21
CA TRP A 2 -17.11 7.91 19.90
C TRP A 2 -17.84 7.06 18.87
N HIS A 3 -18.78 7.64 18.14
CA HIS A 3 -19.26 7.01 16.92
C HIS A 3 -18.11 7.10 15.92
N ALA A 4 -17.53 5.96 15.56
CA ALA A 4 -16.60 5.92 14.43
C ALA A 4 -17.41 6.30 13.18
N GLU A 5 -17.30 7.56 12.76
CA GLU A 5 -17.85 7.99 11.48
C GLU A 5 -17.27 7.10 10.38
N ARG A 6 -18.11 6.72 9.42
CA ARG A 6 -17.63 5.95 8.28
C ARG A 6 -16.57 6.78 7.53
N PRO A 7 -15.42 6.19 7.18
CA PRO A 7 -14.39 6.90 6.42
C PRO A 7 -14.97 7.51 5.15
N ARG A 8 -14.53 8.73 4.80
CA ARG A 8 -14.96 9.46 3.61
C ARG A 8 -14.40 8.87 2.30
N GLY A 9 -13.38 8.03 2.42
CA GLY A 9 -12.74 7.31 1.32
C GLY A 9 -11.58 6.48 1.84
N THR A 10 -10.94 5.74 0.93
CA THR A 10 -9.77 4.91 1.22
C THR A 10 -8.65 5.24 0.24
N VAL A 11 -7.41 5.22 0.73
CA VAL A 11 -6.19 5.36 -0.07
C VAL A 11 -5.30 4.15 0.15
N ILE A 12 -4.87 3.50 -0.94
CA ILE A 12 -3.83 2.47 -0.90
C ILE A 12 -2.47 3.14 -1.15
N ILE A 13 -1.50 2.87 -0.27
CA ILE A 13 -0.18 3.51 -0.25
C ILE A 13 0.86 2.53 -0.79
N CYS A 14 1.42 2.83 -1.95
CA CYS A 14 2.44 2.06 -2.65
C CYS A 14 3.83 2.64 -2.39
N HIS A 15 4.69 1.89 -1.68
CA HIS A 15 6.06 2.32 -1.43
C HIS A 15 6.96 2.16 -2.67
N GLY A 16 8.10 2.87 -2.68
CA GLY A 16 9.06 2.80 -3.77
C GLY A 16 10.15 1.75 -3.58
N PHE A 17 11.18 1.82 -4.43
CA PHE A 17 12.38 1.00 -4.34
C PHE A 17 13.03 1.09 -2.94
N LYS A 18 13.27 -0.07 -2.32
CA LYS A 18 13.80 -0.22 -0.94
C LYS A 18 12.95 0.41 0.17
N GLY A 19 11.78 0.95 -0.14
CA GLY A 19 10.79 1.34 0.86
C GLY A 19 9.99 0.14 1.35
N PHE A 20 9.23 0.34 2.42
CA PHE A 20 8.26 -0.62 2.96
C PHE A 20 7.20 0.09 3.78
N ALA A 21 6.09 -0.59 4.09
CA ALA A 21 4.89 -0.03 4.72
C ALA A 21 5.16 0.80 5.96
N LYS A 22 6.09 0.33 6.81
CA LYS A 22 6.44 0.95 8.09
C LYS A 22 7.68 1.85 8.05
N TRP A 23 8.14 2.20 6.85
CA TRP A 23 9.38 2.97 6.66
C TRP A 23 9.14 4.43 6.28
N GLY A 24 10.08 5.29 6.69
CA GLY A 24 10.08 6.69 6.30
C GLY A 24 8.80 7.41 6.72
N PHE A 25 8.17 8.12 5.78
CA PHE A 25 6.97 8.91 6.05
C PHE A 25 5.66 8.13 5.86
N PHE A 26 5.68 6.86 5.42
CA PHE A 26 4.46 6.11 5.12
C PHE A 26 3.53 5.93 6.35
N PRO A 27 4.03 5.59 7.56
CA PRO A 27 3.19 5.55 8.76
C PRO A 27 2.57 6.91 9.08
N LEU A 28 3.37 7.98 9.01
CA LEU A 28 2.90 9.34 9.27
C LEU A 28 1.81 9.77 8.27
N LEU A 29 1.99 9.44 6.99
CA LEU A 29 0.98 9.70 5.96
C LEU A 29 -0.31 8.94 6.24
N ALA A 30 -0.22 7.64 6.56
CA ALA A 30 -1.37 6.81 6.88
C ALA A 30 -2.14 7.34 8.10
N GLU A 31 -1.43 7.70 9.17
CA GLU A 31 -2.04 8.31 10.36
C GLU A 31 -2.68 9.67 10.07
N THR A 32 -2.01 10.49 9.24
CA THR A 32 -2.54 11.81 8.85
C THR A 32 -3.84 11.68 8.07
N LEU A 33 -3.90 10.74 7.11
CA LEU A 33 -5.12 10.43 6.37
C LEU A 33 -6.23 9.93 7.30
N ALA A 34 -5.90 8.98 8.19
CA ALA A 34 -6.85 8.40 9.13
C ALA A 34 -7.44 9.46 10.07
N ARG A 35 -6.62 10.36 10.62
CA ARG A 35 -7.06 11.50 11.45
C ARG A 35 -7.94 12.48 10.66
N GLY A 36 -7.72 12.57 9.35
CA GLY A 36 -8.56 13.32 8.42
C GLY A 36 -9.84 12.59 7.99
N GLY A 37 -10.15 11.42 8.54
CA GLY A 37 -11.33 10.63 8.17
C GLY A 37 -11.22 9.91 6.82
N VAL A 38 -10.00 9.64 6.35
CA VAL A 38 -9.70 8.84 5.16
C VAL A 38 -8.95 7.58 5.58
N SER A 39 -9.47 6.41 5.28
CA SER A 39 -8.77 5.15 5.57
C SER A 39 -7.50 5.03 4.74
N ALA A 40 -6.45 4.48 5.32
CA ALA A 40 -5.20 4.21 4.62
C ALA A 40 -4.89 2.71 4.68
N ILE A 41 -4.54 2.13 3.53
CA ILE A 41 -4.05 0.76 3.41
C ILE A 41 -2.57 0.83 3.06
N THR A 42 -1.73 0.35 3.97
CA THR A 42 -0.29 0.19 3.75
C THR A 42 0.04 -1.29 3.65
N PHE A 43 0.95 -1.65 2.75
CA PHE A 43 1.39 -3.03 2.54
C PHE A 43 2.83 -3.06 2.06
N ASN A 44 3.46 -4.24 2.11
CA ASN A 44 4.76 -4.47 1.50
C ASN A 44 4.55 -5.21 0.17
N PHE A 45 5.16 -4.74 -0.91
CA PHE A 45 5.27 -5.55 -2.12
C PHE A 45 6.01 -6.86 -1.79
N SER A 46 5.58 -7.97 -2.38
CA SER A 46 6.16 -9.29 -2.12
C SER A 46 7.64 -9.35 -2.52
N GLY A 47 8.02 -8.61 -3.56
CA GLY A 47 9.40 -8.41 -4.00
C GLY A 47 10.13 -7.22 -3.36
N SER A 48 9.66 -6.69 -2.23
CA SER A 48 10.32 -5.56 -1.53
C SER A 48 11.60 -5.96 -0.79
N GLY A 49 11.81 -7.27 -0.58
CA GLY A 49 12.88 -7.83 0.23
C GLY A 49 12.60 -7.84 1.73
N ILE A 50 11.42 -7.39 2.14
CA ILE A 50 11.00 -7.38 3.54
C ILE A 50 10.45 -8.73 3.94
N GLY A 51 10.93 -9.23 5.07
CA GLY A 51 10.54 -10.50 5.67
C GLY A 51 9.14 -10.51 6.25
N THR A 52 8.78 -11.67 6.81
CA THR A 52 7.46 -11.92 7.40
C THR A 52 7.17 -11.07 8.64
N ASP A 53 8.19 -10.49 9.27
CA ASP A 53 8.04 -9.50 10.34
C ASP A 53 7.53 -8.13 9.84
N GLY A 54 7.58 -7.91 8.52
CA GLY A 54 7.09 -6.71 7.85
C GLY A 54 8.03 -5.51 7.95
N GLU A 55 9.24 -5.67 8.49
CA GLU A 55 10.16 -4.55 8.78
C GLU A 55 11.63 -4.85 8.45
N SER A 56 12.07 -6.10 8.55
CA SER A 56 13.47 -6.47 8.32
C SER A 56 13.70 -6.89 6.87
N PHE A 57 14.81 -6.44 6.29
CA PHE A 57 15.22 -6.87 4.96
C PHE A 57 15.90 -8.24 5.02
N THR A 58 15.12 -9.31 4.87
CA THR A 58 15.60 -10.70 4.94
C THR A 58 15.32 -11.52 3.68
N GLU A 59 14.53 -11.00 2.74
CA GLU A 59 14.08 -11.73 1.54
C GLU A 59 14.83 -11.26 0.28
N GLU A 60 16.15 -11.33 0.31
CA GLU A 60 17.02 -10.83 -0.76
C GLU A 60 16.68 -11.43 -2.14
N ASN A 61 16.40 -12.74 -2.19
CA ASN A 61 16.05 -13.42 -3.42
C ASN A 61 14.76 -12.86 -4.04
N ALA A 62 13.75 -12.56 -3.22
CA ALA A 62 12.51 -11.95 -3.68
C ALA A 62 12.75 -10.51 -4.19
N PHE A 63 13.65 -9.77 -3.53
CA PHE A 63 14.04 -8.44 -3.96
C PHE A 63 14.73 -8.44 -5.34
N PHE A 64 15.66 -9.37 -5.57
CA PHE A 64 16.37 -9.49 -6.84
C PHE A 64 15.49 -10.03 -7.98
N ALA A 65 14.49 -10.86 -7.66
CA ALA A 65 13.55 -11.39 -8.64
C ALA A 65 12.38 -10.45 -8.96
N ASN A 66 12.26 -9.32 -8.25
CA ASN A 66 11.12 -8.42 -8.39
C ASN A 66 11.09 -7.72 -9.77
N SER A 67 9.88 -7.42 -10.25
CA SER A 67 9.63 -6.71 -11.49
C SER A 67 8.39 -5.83 -11.37
N TYR A 68 8.21 -4.88 -12.30
CA TYR A 68 7.01 -4.04 -12.32
C TYR A 68 5.72 -4.87 -12.48
N SER A 69 5.75 -5.96 -13.25
CA SER A 69 4.60 -6.86 -13.40
C SER A 69 4.26 -7.59 -12.10
N CYS A 70 5.26 -7.94 -11.29
CA CYS A 70 5.05 -8.51 -9.96
C CYS A 70 4.41 -7.49 -9.02
N GLU A 71 4.92 -6.25 -8.98
CA GLU A 71 4.34 -5.18 -8.14
C GLU A 71 2.91 -4.81 -8.58
N LEU A 72 2.61 -4.82 -9.87
CA LEU A 72 1.24 -4.63 -10.37
C LEU A 72 0.31 -5.76 -9.91
N ALA A 73 0.75 -7.02 -10.03
CA ALA A 73 -0.03 -8.18 -9.58
C ALA A 73 -0.29 -8.14 -8.07
N ASP A 74 0.72 -7.76 -7.28
CA ASP A 74 0.59 -7.57 -5.83
C ASP A 74 -0.44 -6.48 -5.50
N LEU A 75 -0.41 -5.33 -6.19
CA LEU A 75 -1.37 -4.25 -5.96
C LEU A 75 -2.80 -4.71 -6.30
N SER A 76 -3.02 -5.43 -7.40
CA SER A 76 -4.33 -5.99 -7.72
C SER A 76 -4.82 -7.00 -6.68
N LEU A 77 -3.92 -7.76 -6.05
CA LEU A 77 -4.26 -8.66 -4.94
C LEU A 77 -4.67 -7.88 -3.68
N VAL A 78 -3.95 -6.81 -3.36
CA VAL A 78 -4.30 -5.91 -2.23
C VAL A 78 -5.67 -5.28 -2.46
N GLU A 79 -5.95 -4.79 -3.67
CA GLU A 79 -7.25 -4.23 -4.02
C GLU A 79 -8.37 -5.26 -3.84
N LYS A 80 -8.22 -6.44 -4.45
CA LYS A 80 -9.21 -7.52 -4.34
C LYS A 80 -9.47 -7.93 -2.89
N GLU A 81 -8.42 -8.01 -2.07
CA GLU A 81 -8.58 -8.34 -0.65
C GLU A 81 -9.26 -7.19 0.12
N ALA A 82 -8.95 -5.94 -0.22
CA ALA A 82 -9.58 -4.77 0.38
C ALA A 82 -11.07 -4.65 -0.01
N GLU A 83 -11.44 -4.97 -1.26
CA GLU A 83 -12.84 -5.10 -1.69
C GLU A 83 -13.56 -6.18 -0.89
N ARG A 84 -12.97 -7.37 -0.79
CA ARG A 84 -13.54 -8.51 -0.04
C ARG A 84 -13.81 -8.16 1.43
N ARG A 85 -12.93 -7.35 2.03
CA ARG A 85 -13.06 -6.87 3.40
C ARG A 85 -13.96 -5.64 3.54
N GLN A 86 -14.52 -5.14 2.43
CA GLN A 86 -15.33 -3.92 2.38
C GLN A 86 -14.58 -2.69 2.89
N TRP A 87 -13.26 -2.65 2.67
CA TRP A 87 -12.38 -1.52 2.98
C TRP A 87 -12.32 -0.50 1.86
N LEU A 88 -12.70 -0.89 0.63
CA LEU A 88 -12.81 0.00 -0.52
C LEU A 88 -14.27 0.39 -0.76
N GLY A 89 -14.47 1.67 -1.09
CA GLY A 89 -15.71 2.15 -1.69
C GLY A 89 -15.66 2.04 -3.21
N ALA A 90 -16.73 2.46 -3.89
CA ALA A 90 -16.80 2.47 -5.36
C ALA A 90 -15.70 3.30 -6.03
N ASN A 91 -15.16 4.30 -5.32
CA ASN A 91 -13.97 5.04 -5.72
C ASN A 91 -12.98 5.01 -4.55
N TYR A 92 -11.70 4.80 -4.85
CA TYR A 92 -10.60 4.88 -3.89
C TYR A 92 -9.40 5.58 -4.55
N GLY A 93 -8.46 6.05 -3.72
CA GLY A 93 -7.23 6.67 -4.20
C GLY A 93 -6.07 5.70 -4.17
N LEU A 94 -5.12 5.92 -5.08
CA LEU A 94 -3.78 5.37 -4.99
C LEU A 94 -2.80 6.50 -4.66
N PHE A 95 -1.98 6.32 -3.65
CA PHE A 95 -0.80 7.14 -3.42
C PHE A 95 0.43 6.29 -3.68
N GLY A 96 1.37 6.80 -4.46
CA GLY A 96 2.63 6.10 -4.70
C GLY A 96 3.80 7.07 -4.69
N HIS A 97 4.92 6.63 -4.09
CA HIS A 97 6.16 7.41 -4.06
C HIS A 97 7.25 6.75 -4.93
N SER A 98 7.93 7.55 -5.76
CA SER A 98 8.99 7.07 -6.69
C SER A 98 8.48 5.90 -7.55
N ARG A 99 9.11 4.72 -7.50
CA ARG A 99 8.63 3.50 -8.19
C ARG A 99 7.17 3.18 -7.86
N GLY A 100 6.75 3.32 -6.61
CA GLY A 100 5.36 3.09 -6.21
C GLY A 100 4.38 4.06 -6.87
N GLY A 101 4.82 5.27 -7.21
CA GLY A 101 4.04 6.23 -8.01
C GLY A 101 3.89 5.77 -9.46
N GLY A 102 4.96 5.21 -10.04
CA GLY A 102 4.89 4.57 -11.34
C GLY A 102 3.91 3.39 -11.38
N ILE A 103 3.97 2.52 -10.36
CA ILE A 103 3.01 1.41 -10.22
C ILE A 103 1.57 1.92 -10.09
N ALA A 104 1.32 2.94 -9.25
CA ALA A 104 -0.01 3.53 -9.10
C ALA A 104 -0.57 4.08 -10.43
N ILE A 105 0.27 4.78 -11.21
CA ILE A 105 -0.13 5.31 -12.52
C ILE A 105 -0.43 4.16 -13.49
N LEU A 106 0.47 3.18 -13.60
CA LEU A 106 0.31 2.03 -14.51
C LEU A 106 -0.92 1.19 -14.15
N HIS A 107 -1.23 1.03 -12.87
CA HIS A 107 -2.42 0.31 -12.43
C HIS A 107 -3.72 1.06 -12.77
N SER A 108 -3.68 2.40 -12.79
CA SER A 108 -4.85 3.23 -13.08
C SER A 108 -5.15 3.43 -14.57
N ALA A 109 -4.29 2.91 -15.46
CA ALA A 109 -4.40 3.04 -16.92
C ALA A 109 -5.33 1.98 -17.51
#